data_AF-A0A1Q4DI34-F1
#
_entry.id   AF-A0A1Q4DI34-F1
#
_cell.length_a   1.000
_cell.length_b   1.000
_cell.length_c   1.000
_cell.angle_alpha   90.00
_cell.angle_beta   90.00
_cell.angle_gamma   90.00
#
_symmetry.space_group_name_H-M   'P 1'
#
loop_
_entity.id
_entity.type
_entity.pdbx_description
1 polymer ?
#
loop_
_entity_poly.entity_id
_entity_poly.type
_entity_poly.pdbx_seq_one_letter_code
_entity_poly.pdbx_strand_id
1 'polypeptide(L)'
;MRAELPEVEEIKNEDLRQRVINAWALAIHNSSFASLRDMPPSGNPGKMVLKRGDQTDHIRGVTRAAMALADEFAASNPDMKIDRDIIIAGGLCHDVGKPWEYDANNLKRWREAPRRVGLPSLRHNAYGAFICLTVGLPEEVAHMAAAHSGEGELLVRSLACTIVHVADIGYWTIMLAGDLIQPGTESQKYIRPISL
;
A
#
# COMPACT_ATOMS: atom_id res chain seq x y z
N MET A 1 9.67 7.83 -9.91
CA MET A 1 9.03 8.19 -8.62
C MET A 1 8.21 9.47 -8.72
N ARG A 2 8.77 10.70 -8.70
CA ARG A 2 7.97 11.95 -8.67
C ARG A 2 6.92 12.08 -9.79
N ALA A 3 7.22 11.61 -11.01
CA ALA A 3 6.26 11.60 -12.11
C ALA A 3 5.17 10.50 -12.01
N GLU A 4 5.44 9.43 -11.26
CA GLU A 4 4.53 8.29 -11.10
C GLU A 4 3.68 8.41 -9.83
N LEU A 5 4.23 9.02 -8.78
CA LEU A 5 3.60 9.28 -7.49
C LEU A 5 3.80 10.77 -7.10
N PRO A 6 3.15 11.70 -7.82
CA PRO A 6 3.34 13.14 -7.61
C PRO A 6 2.89 13.64 -6.23
N GLU A 7 2.03 12.89 -5.54
CA GLU A 7 1.59 13.17 -4.17
C GLU A 7 2.77 13.23 -3.17
N VAL A 8 3.95 12.72 -3.53
CA VAL A 8 5.19 12.89 -2.74
C VAL A 8 5.58 14.35 -2.53
N GLU A 9 5.19 15.26 -3.43
CA GLU A 9 5.46 16.70 -3.30
C GLU A 9 4.62 17.39 -2.23
N GLU A 10 3.55 16.74 -1.77
CA GLU A 10 2.70 17.23 -0.67
C GLU A 10 3.36 17.05 0.70
N ILE A 11 4.43 16.24 0.80
CA ILE A 11 5.22 16.05 2.02
C ILE A 11 6.12 17.27 2.21
N LYS A 12 5.87 18.04 3.27
CA LYS A 12 6.63 19.28 3.56
C LYS A 12 8.01 18.99 4.14
N ASN A 13 8.14 17.96 4.96
CA ASN A 13 9.42 17.50 5.50
C ASN A 13 10.29 16.90 4.38
N GLU A 14 11.34 17.63 3.99
CA GLU A 14 12.17 17.26 2.85
C GLU A 14 12.93 15.94 3.04
N ASP A 15 13.37 15.64 4.27
CA ASP A 15 14.05 14.40 4.60
C ASP A 15 13.09 13.21 4.51
N LEU A 16 11.89 13.34 5.09
CA LEU A 16 10.84 12.31 4.98
C LEU A 16 10.48 12.05 3.51
N ARG A 17 10.27 13.13 2.74
CA ARG A 17 9.99 13.07 1.30
C ARG A 17 11.08 12.32 0.54
N GLN A 18 12.35 12.60 0.82
CA GLN A 18 13.46 11.92 0.18
C GLN A 18 13.54 10.44 0.57
N ARG A 19 13.24 10.10 1.83
CA ARG A 19 13.19 8.69 2.28
C ARG A 19 12.06 7.90 1.62
N VAL A 20 10.90 8.51 1.38
CA VAL A 20 9.81 7.90 0.61
C VAL A 20 10.26 7.61 -0.84
N ILE A 21 10.99 8.53 -1.46
CA ILE A 21 11.58 8.32 -2.79
C ILE A 21 12.58 7.16 -2.77
N ASN A 22 13.45 7.12 -1.77
CA ASN A 22 14.46 6.07 -1.61
C ASN A 22 13.82 4.69 -1.38
N ALA A 23 12.71 4.63 -0.62
CA ALA A 23 11.96 3.39 -0.38
C ALA A 23 11.52 2.76 -1.71
N TRP A 24 10.90 3.54 -2.58
CA TRP A 24 10.46 3.08 -3.90
C TRP A 24 11.61 2.77 -4.84
N ALA A 25 12.69 3.56 -4.81
CA ALA A 25 13.89 3.26 -5.59
C ALA A 25 14.49 1.89 -5.20
N LEU A 26 14.58 1.61 -3.89
CA LEU A 26 15.07 0.34 -3.37
C LEU A 26 14.12 -0.83 -3.71
N ALA A 27 12.81 -0.63 -3.56
CA ALA A 27 11.82 -1.66 -3.88
C ALA A 27 11.86 -2.07 -5.36
N ILE A 28 11.94 -1.10 -6.27
CA ILE A 28 12.06 -1.37 -7.71
C ILE A 28 13.41 -2.01 -8.04
N HIS A 29 14.52 -1.48 -7.48
CA HIS A 29 15.86 -2.04 -7.69
C HIS A 29 15.96 -3.52 -7.31
N ASN A 30 15.22 -3.95 -6.29
CA ASN A 30 15.18 -5.34 -5.81
C ASN A 30 14.14 -6.22 -6.53
N SER A 31 13.60 -5.77 -7.65
CA SER A 31 12.59 -6.48 -8.43
C SER A 31 12.94 -6.52 -9.92
N SER A 32 12.19 -7.30 -10.69
CA SER A 32 12.28 -7.34 -12.15
C SER A 32 11.51 -6.21 -12.85
N PHE A 33 10.79 -5.37 -12.11
CA PHE A 33 10.04 -4.25 -12.69
C PHE A 33 10.98 -3.07 -12.99
N ALA A 34 10.76 -2.36 -14.10
CA ALA A 34 11.51 -1.15 -14.42
C ALA A 34 10.79 0.10 -13.90
N SER A 35 9.47 0.05 -13.80
CA SER A 35 8.59 1.12 -13.33
C SER A 35 7.47 0.56 -12.45
N LEU A 36 6.89 1.39 -11.56
CA LEU A 36 5.67 0.99 -10.85
C LEU A 36 4.51 0.77 -11.84
N ARG A 37 4.55 1.43 -13.00
CA ARG A 37 3.54 1.30 -14.05
C ARG A 37 3.54 -0.07 -14.73
N ASP A 38 4.63 -0.82 -14.59
CA ASP A 38 4.73 -2.18 -15.13
C ASP A 38 3.98 -3.19 -14.26
N MET A 39 3.62 -2.82 -13.02
CA MET A 39 2.89 -3.69 -12.11
C MET A 39 1.39 -3.69 -12.41
N PRO A 40 0.74 -4.87 -12.42
CA PRO A 40 -0.70 -4.97 -12.55
C PRO A 40 -1.45 -4.19 -11.45
N PRO A 41 -2.56 -3.51 -11.79
CA PRO A 41 -3.36 -2.76 -10.82
C PRO A 41 -4.24 -3.71 -10.00
N SER A 42 -3.69 -4.37 -8.99
CA SER A 42 -4.43 -5.37 -8.22
C SER A 42 -4.16 -5.31 -6.72
N GLY A 43 -5.14 -5.74 -5.92
CA GLY A 43 -5.01 -5.77 -4.46
C GLY A 43 -4.04 -6.84 -3.95
N ASN A 44 -4.05 -8.01 -4.56
CA ASN A 44 -3.03 -9.07 -4.41
C ASN A 44 -2.76 -9.71 -5.78
N PRO A 45 -1.74 -10.55 -5.97
CA PRO A 45 -1.49 -11.21 -7.25
C PRO A 45 -2.73 -11.94 -7.79
N GLY A 46 -3.30 -11.44 -8.89
CA GLY A 46 -4.49 -12.01 -9.55
C GLY A 46 -5.82 -11.79 -8.82
N LYS A 47 -5.88 -10.91 -7.81
CA LYS A 47 -7.10 -10.61 -7.05
C LYS A 47 -7.39 -9.12 -7.03
N MET A 48 -8.66 -8.76 -7.15
CA MET A 48 -9.14 -7.38 -7.24
C MET A 48 -8.42 -6.61 -8.35
N VAL A 49 -8.35 -7.17 -9.56
CA VAL A 49 -7.62 -6.57 -10.68
C VAL A 49 -8.49 -5.48 -11.30
N LEU A 50 -7.99 -4.25 -11.45
CA LEU A 50 -8.72 -3.18 -12.14
C LEU A 50 -8.84 -3.47 -13.64
N LYS A 51 -9.95 -3.02 -14.24
CA LYS A 51 -10.19 -3.13 -15.70
C LYS A 51 -9.21 -2.29 -16.54
N ARG A 52 -8.61 -1.26 -15.96
CA ARG A 52 -7.66 -0.34 -16.61
C ARG A 52 -6.68 0.24 -15.58
N GLY A 53 -5.62 0.86 -16.09
CA GLY A 53 -4.64 1.55 -15.26
C GLY A 53 -3.48 0.66 -14.85
N ASP A 54 -2.71 1.15 -13.89
CA ASP A 54 -1.53 0.50 -13.33
C ASP A 54 -1.50 0.64 -11.80
N GLN A 55 -0.49 0.05 -11.14
CA GLN A 55 -0.42 0.06 -9.68
C GLN A 55 -0.32 1.47 -9.07
N THR A 56 0.09 2.49 -9.85
CA THR A 56 0.11 3.87 -9.37
C THR A 56 -1.30 4.42 -9.14
N ASP A 57 -2.32 3.97 -9.88
CA ASP A 57 -3.70 4.43 -9.71
C ASP A 57 -4.25 4.07 -8.31
N HIS A 58 -3.89 2.88 -7.83
CA HIS A 58 -4.25 2.41 -6.49
C HIS A 58 -3.52 3.20 -5.41
N ILE A 59 -2.18 3.24 -5.46
CA ILE A 59 -1.36 3.90 -4.43
C ILE A 59 -1.76 5.37 -4.29
N ARG A 60 -1.93 6.07 -5.42
CA ARG A 60 -2.32 7.48 -5.42
C ARG A 60 -3.76 7.68 -4.97
N GLY A 61 -4.67 6.79 -5.38
CA GLY A 61 -6.07 6.81 -4.93
C GLY A 61 -6.19 6.68 -3.41
N VAL A 62 -5.50 5.70 -2.83
CA VAL A 62 -5.45 5.48 -1.37
C VAL A 62 -4.80 6.67 -0.67
N THR A 63 -3.68 7.18 -1.18
CA THR A 63 -2.99 8.34 -0.58
C THR A 63 -3.91 9.55 -0.52
N ARG A 64 -4.58 9.91 -1.62
CA ARG A 64 -5.49 11.07 -1.65
C ARG A 64 -6.73 10.87 -0.77
N ALA A 65 -7.28 9.65 -0.73
CA ALA A 65 -8.39 9.35 0.17
C ALA A 65 -7.96 9.45 1.65
N ALA A 66 -6.79 8.94 2.00
CA ALA A 66 -6.23 9.05 3.35
C ALA A 66 -5.97 10.51 3.74
N MET A 67 -5.46 11.34 2.82
CA MET A 67 -5.32 12.79 3.03
C MET A 67 -6.68 13.45 3.33
N ALA A 68 -7.71 13.16 2.53
CA ALA A 68 -9.04 13.73 2.74
C ALA A 68 -9.66 13.31 4.08
N LEU A 69 -9.50 12.04 4.47
CA LEU A 69 -9.93 11.55 5.79
C LEU A 69 -9.16 12.24 6.91
N ALA A 70 -7.83 12.31 6.80
CA ALA A 70 -6.99 12.98 7.79
C ALA A 70 -7.36 14.45 7.97
N ASP A 71 -7.54 15.17 6.87
CA ASP A 71 -7.90 16.59 6.89
C ASP A 71 -9.28 16.81 7.54
N GLU A 72 -10.27 15.98 7.22
CA GLU A 72 -11.61 16.05 7.82
C GLU A 72 -11.61 15.72 9.32
N PHE A 73 -10.95 14.63 9.73
CA PHE A 73 -10.92 14.22 11.13
C PHE A 73 -10.11 15.19 11.99
N ALA A 74 -9.04 15.79 11.46
CA ALA A 74 -8.31 16.84 12.15
C ALA A 74 -9.17 18.10 12.33
N ALA A 75 -9.96 18.49 11.32
CA ALA A 75 -10.83 19.67 11.39
C ALA A 75 -12.01 19.48 12.35
N SER A 76 -12.65 18.31 12.33
CA SER A 76 -13.81 18.00 13.16
C SER A 76 -13.44 17.57 14.59
N ASN A 77 -12.21 17.10 14.82
CA ASN A 77 -11.73 16.64 16.12
C ASN A 77 -10.33 17.23 16.43
N PRO A 78 -10.23 18.48 16.87
CA PRO A 78 -8.95 19.18 17.04
C PRO A 78 -7.97 18.52 18.04
N ASP A 79 -8.46 17.70 18.97
CA ASP A 79 -7.64 16.94 19.91
C ASP A 79 -6.94 15.73 19.25
N MET A 80 -7.38 15.35 18.04
CA MET A 80 -6.80 14.27 17.27
C MET A 80 -5.52 14.76 16.58
N LYS A 81 -4.37 14.42 17.17
CA LYS A 81 -3.05 14.78 16.63
C LYS A 81 -2.72 13.93 15.40
N ILE A 82 -3.07 14.44 14.21
CA ILE A 82 -2.74 13.82 12.92
C ILE A 82 -1.57 14.57 12.30
N ASP A 83 -0.47 13.86 12.03
CA ASP A 83 0.61 14.37 11.20
C ASP A 83 0.33 14.05 9.74
N ARG A 84 0.02 15.08 8.95
CA ARG A 84 -0.33 14.95 7.53
C ARG A 84 0.82 14.43 6.67
N ASP A 85 2.07 14.81 6.97
CA ASP A 85 3.24 14.34 6.22
C ASP A 85 3.43 12.84 6.43
N ILE A 86 3.19 12.35 7.66
CA ILE A 86 3.20 10.91 7.96
C ILE A 86 2.05 10.18 7.26
N ILE A 87 0.84 10.76 7.18
CA ILE A 87 -0.27 10.16 6.42
C ILE A 87 0.09 10.01 4.94
N ILE A 88 0.67 11.04 4.32
CA ILE A 88 1.07 11.00 2.91
C ILE A 88 2.18 9.96 2.70
N ALA A 89 3.21 9.98 3.54
CA ALA A 89 4.29 8.99 3.47
C ALA A 89 3.78 7.56 3.65
N GLY A 90 2.87 7.34 4.60
CA GLY A 90 2.18 6.08 4.83
C GLY A 90 1.33 5.63 3.65
N GLY A 91 0.49 6.52 3.12
CA GLY A 91 -0.33 6.26 1.94
C GLY A 91 0.53 5.91 0.71
N LEU A 92 1.67 6.57 0.52
CA LEU A 92 2.58 6.26 -0.58
C LEU A 92 3.37 4.97 -0.37
N CYS A 93 3.62 4.56 0.87
CA CYS A 93 4.48 3.41 1.19
C CYS A 93 3.73 2.17 1.66
N HIS A 94 2.42 2.21 1.89
CA HIS A 94 1.67 1.07 2.44
C HIS A 94 1.89 -0.22 1.62
N ASP A 95 2.03 -0.06 0.30
CA ASP A 95 2.23 -1.13 -0.67
C ASP A 95 3.65 -1.20 -1.26
N VAL A 96 4.63 -0.56 -0.63
CA VAL A 96 6.01 -0.50 -1.15
C VAL A 96 6.69 -1.86 -1.27
N GLY A 97 6.14 -2.90 -0.61
CA GLY A 97 6.60 -4.27 -0.75
C GLY A 97 6.01 -5.05 -1.94
N LYS A 98 5.06 -4.49 -2.69
CA LYS A 98 4.45 -5.17 -3.84
C LYS A 98 5.43 -5.57 -4.94
N PRO A 99 6.46 -4.77 -5.30
CA PRO A 99 7.45 -5.19 -6.29
C PRO A 99 8.08 -6.54 -5.95
N TRP A 100 8.32 -6.84 -4.68
CA TRP A 100 8.82 -8.14 -4.23
C TRP A 100 7.79 -9.27 -4.36
N GLU A 101 6.55 -9.03 -3.94
CA GLU A 101 5.48 -10.04 -3.97
C GLU A 101 4.98 -10.35 -5.39
N TYR A 102 5.03 -9.36 -6.28
CA TYR A 102 4.49 -9.45 -7.65
C TYR A 102 5.55 -9.89 -8.66
N ASP A 103 6.83 -9.87 -8.29
CA ASP A 103 7.93 -10.27 -9.16
C ASP A 103 7.76 -11.72 -9.64
N ALA A 104 7.76 -11.91 -10.95
CA ALA A 104 7.51 -13.20 -11.57
C ALA A 104 8.59 -14.25 -11.24
N ASN A 105 9.85 -13.82 -11.07
CA ASN A 105 10.94 -14.69 -10.66
C ASN A 105 10.75 -15.13 -9.20
N ASN A 106 10.34 -14.22 -8.31
CA ASN A 106 10.02 -14.55 -6.92
C ASN A 106 8.86 -15.54 -6.84
N LEU A 107 7.76 -15.26 -7.52
CA LEU A 107 6.60 -16.15 -7.59
C LEU A 107 6.96 -17.53 -8.12
N LYS A 108 7.80 -17.61 -9.16
CA LYS A 108 8.32 -18.88 -9.69
C LYS A 108 9.14 -19.62 -8.63
N ARG A 109 10.14 -18.97 -8.03
CA ARG A 109 11.00 -19.58 -6.98
C ARG A 109 10.19 -20.11 -5.80
N TRP A 110 9.15 -19.40 -5.38
CA TRP A 110 8.29 -19.81 -4.25
C TRP A 110 7.42 -21.02 -4.59
N ARG A 111 6.87 -21.08 -5.81
CA ARG A 111 6.09 -22.23 -6.29
C ARG A 111 6.95 -23.48 -6.47
N GLU A 112 8.22 -23.31 -6.86
CA GLU A 112 9.16 -24.43 -7.03
C GLU A 112 9.61 -25.06 -5.70
N ALA A 113 9.62 -24.31 -4.59
CA ALA A 113 10.12 -24.79 -3.30
C ALA A 113 9.31 -24.30 -2.07
N PRO A 114 7.98 -24.43 -2.04
CA PRO A 114 7.13 -23.79 -1.03
C PRO A 114 7.41 -24.29 0.40
N ARG A 115 7.84 -25.54 0.57
CA ARG A 115 8.21 -26.11 1.88
C ARG A 115 9.52 -25.54 2.44
N ARG A 116 10.39 -24.96 1.60
CA ARG A 116 11.68 -24.38 2.00
C ARG A 116 11.57 -22.89 2.29
N VAL A 117 10.80 -22.16 1.47
CA VAL A 117 10.79 -20.68 1.49
C VAL A 117 9.43 -20.07 1.83
N GLY A 118 8.34 -20.85 1.86
CA GLY A 118 6.97 -20.36 2.00
C GLY A 118 6.29 -20.04 0.65
N LEU A 119 4.98 -19.80 0.68
CA LEU A 119 4.17 -19.42 -0.51
C LEU A 119 2.97 -18.51 -0.12
N PRO A 120 3.04 -17.19 -0.39
CA PRO A 120 4.25 -16.46 -0.76
C PRO A 120 5.29 -16.52 0.37
N SER A 121 6.57 -16.32 0.03
CA SER A 121 7.65 -16.37 1.04
C SER A 121 7.57 -15.22 2.04
N LEU A 122 7.36 -14.01 1.53
CA LEU A 122 7.00 -12.82 2.30
C LEU A 122 5.95 -12.06 1.51
N ARG A 123 4.89 -11.62 2.19
CA ARG A 123 3.88 -10.72 1.61
C ARG A 123 4.39 -9.28 1.54
N HIS A 124 3.74 -8.45 0.71
CA HIS A 124 4.10 -7.04 0.54
C HIS A 124 4.13 -6.27 1.87
N ASN A 125 3.34 -6.68 2.86
CA ASN A 125 3.33 -6.07 4.19
C ASN A 125 4.67 -6.17 4.91
N ALA A 126 5.16 -7.40 5.10
CA ALA A 126 6.41 -7.65 5.81
C ALA A 126 7.62 -7.08 5.04
N TYR A 127 7.64 -7.27 3.72
CA TYR A 127 8.72 -6.72 2.90
C TYR A 127 8.66 -5.18 2.83
N GLY A 128 7.46 -4.60 2.81
CA GLY A 128 7.27 -3.16 2.83
C GLY A 128 7.79 -2.52 4.12
N ALA A 129 7.47 -3.13 5.28
CA ALA A 129 8.02 -2.68 6.56
C ALA A 129 9.56 -2.76 6.59
N PHE A 130 10.13 -3.85 6.07
CA PHE A 130 11.58 -4.00 5.90
C PHE A 130 12.18 -2.87 5.05
N ILE A 131 11.58 -2.57 3.89
CA ILE A 131 12.04 -1.48 3.01
C ILE A 131 11.97 -0.13 3.74
N CYS A 132 10.85 0.17 4.40
CA CYS A 132 10.67 1.42 5.12
C CYS A 132 11.78 1.64 6.16
N LEU A 133 12.01 0.66 7.03
CA LEU A 133 13.04 0.75 8.06
C LEU A 133 14.45 0.81 7.47
N THR A 134 14.71 0.09 6.36
CA THR A 134 16.02 0.07 5.70
C THR A 134 16.43 1.45 5.18
N VAL A 135 15.50 2.23 4.65
CA VAL A 135 15.78 3.59 4.16
C VAL A 135 15.60 4.67 5.24
N GLY A 136 15.36 4.25 6.49
CA GLY A 136 15.21 5.13 7.65
C GLY A 136 13.85 5.82 7.74
N LEU A 137 12.79 5.35 7.07
CA LEU A 137 11.45 5.88 7.33
C LEU A 137 11.06 5.62 8.81
N PRO A 138 10.28 6.53 9.42
CA PRO A 138 9.88 6.39 10.81
C PRO A 138 8.99 5.15 11.02
N GLU A 139 8.95 4.66 12.26
CA GLU A 139 8.21 3.45 12.63
C GLU A 139 6.73 3.56 12.28
N GLU A 140 6.13 4.76 12.38
CA GLU A 140 4.75 4.99 11.98
C GLU A 140 4.48 4.60 10.52
N VAL A 141 5.41 4.92 9.61
CA VAL A 141 5.28 4.58 8.17
C VAL A 141 5.55 3.09 7.94
N ALA A 142 6.53 2.51 8.64
CA ALA A 142 6.78 1.08 8.57
C ALA A 142 5.59 0.26 9.11
N HIS A 143 4.94 0.73 10.18
CA HIS A 143 3.73 0.11 10.75
C HIS A 143 2.57 0.16 9.77
N MET A 144 2.41 1.26 9.03
CA MET A 144 1.40 1.34 7.95
C MET A 144 1.65 0.29 6.86
N ALA A 145 2.88 0.13 6.40
CA ALA A 145 3.21 -0.93 5.45
C ALA A 145 2.92 -2.34 6.03
N ALA A 146 3.31 -2.57 7.29
CA ALA A 146 3.11 -3.85 7.97
C ALA A 146 1.62 -4.19 8.21
N ALA A 147 0.81 -3.20 8.60
CA ALA A 147 -0.48 -3.44 9.24
C ALA A 147 -1.70 -2.91 8.45
N HIS A 148 -1.53 -2.25 7.30
CA HIS A 148 -2.70 -1.79 6.52
C HIS A 148 -3.53 -2.96 5.94
N SER A 149 -2.97 -4.17 5.79
CA SER A 149 -3.66 -5.33 5.22
C SER A 149 -4.03 -6.36 6.29
N GLY A 150 -4.21 -7.63 5.89
CA GLY A 150 -4.66 -8.72 6.76
C GLY A 150 -3.74 -9.01 7.96
N GLU A 151 -2.44 -8.78 7.84
CA GLU A 151 -1.47 -8.91 8.93
C GLU A 151 -1.80 -7.98 10.11
N GLY A 152 -2.40 -6.83 9.83
CA GLY A 152 -2.83 -5.88 10.84
C GLY A 152 -3.96 -6.39 11.73
N GLU A 153 -4.66 -7.48 11.37
CA GLU A 153 -5.67 -8.11 12.24
C GLU A 153 -5.04 -8.79 13.47
N LEU A 154 -3.72 -8.98 13.48
CA LEU A 154 -2.96 -9.51 14.62
C LEU A 154 -2.35 -8.39 15.48
N LEU A 155 -2.59 -7.12 15.13
CA LEU A 155 -1.96 -5.95 15.74
C LEU A 155 -3.02 -4.92 16.13
N VAL A 156 -2.59 -3.94 16.94
CA VAL A 156 -3.36 -2.71 17.12
C VAL A 156 -2.84 -1.68 16.13
N ARG A 157 -3.69 -1.26 15.19
CA ARG A 157 -3.33 -0.22 14.21
C ARG A 157 -3.19 1.11 14.94
N SER A 158 -2.12 1.85 14.62
CA SER A 158 -1.99 3.24 15.06
C SER A 158 -3.09 4.09 14.44
N LEU A 159 -3.27 5.33 14.90
CA LEU A 159 -4.21 6.28 14.30
C LEU A 159 -3.95 6.46 12.80
N ALA A 160 -2.71 6.77 12.42
CA ALA A 160 -2.31 6.95 11.03
C ALA A 160 -2.55 5.69 10.19
N CYS A 161 -2.21 4.52 10.74
CA CYS A 161 -2.46 3.24 10.07
C CYS A 161 -3.94 2.91 9.93
N THR A 162 -4.77 3.29 10.90
CA THR A 162 -6.22 3.13 10.80
C THR A 162 -6.78 3.97 9.65
N ILE A 163 -6.34 5.21 9.49
CA ILE A 163 -6.77 6.08 8.39
C ILE A 163 -6.38 5.48 7.04
N VAL A 164 -5.11 5.07 6.87
CA VAL A 164 -4.62 4.47 5.61
C VAL A 164 -5.30 3.13 5.32
N HIS A 165 -5.52 2.29 6.35
CA HIS A 165 -6.25 1.03 6.21
C HIS A 165 -7.69 1.26 5.73
N VAL A 166 -8.42 2.18 6.34
CA VAL A 166 -9.80 2.51 5.94
C VAL A 166 -9.82 3.06 4.51
N ALA A 167 -8.86 3.91 4.15
CA ALA A 167 -8.73 4.42 2.79
C ALA A 167 -8.47 3.31 1.76
N ASP A 168 -7.59 2.34 2.08
CA ASP A 168 -7.30 1.20 1.19
C ASP A 168 -8.49 0.25 1.03
N ILE A 169 -9.12 -0.15 2.14
CA ILE A 169 -10.33 -0.97 2.08
C ILE A 169 -11.45 -0.24 1.32
N GLY A 170 -11.63 1.06 1.60
CA GLY A 170 -12.59 1.92 0.93
C GLY A 170 -12.34 1.99 -0.57
N TYR A 171 -11.09 2.18 -1.00
CA TYR A 171 -10.72 2.20 -2.41
C TYR A 171 -11.18 0.92 -3.12
N TRP A 172 -10.77 -0.26 -2.64
CA TRP A 172 -11.12 -1.52 -3.27
C TRP A 172 -12.63 -1.80 -3.27
N THR A 173 -13.31 -1.45 -2.18
CA THR A 173 -14.77 -1.59 -2.06
C THR A 173 -15.50 -0.71 -3.07
N ILE A 174 -15.08 0.55 -3.20
CA ILE A 174 -15.68 1.51 -4.14
C ILE A 174 -15.38 1.11 -5.58
N MET A 175 -14.16 0.65 -5.90
CA MET A 175 -13.83 0.16 -7.25
C MET A 175 -14.67 -1.05 -7.63
N LEU A 176 -14.94 -1.96 -6.69
CA LEU A 176 -15.85 -3.09 -6.93
C LEU A 176 -17.29 -2.62 -7.16
N ALA A 177 -17.81 -1.76 -6.29
CA ALA A 177 -19.18 -1.23 -6.41
C ALA A 177 -19.38 -0.41 -7.70
N GLY A 178 -18.32 0.26 -8.16
CA GLY A 178 -18.30 1.03 -9.41
C GLY A 178 -18.08 0.22 -10.69
N ASP A 179 -18.12 -1.12 -10.63
CA ASP A 179 -17.87 -2.00 -11.77
C ASP A 179 -16.50 -1.75 -12.45
N LEU A 180 -15.46 -1.51 -11.65
CA LEU A 180 -14.09 -1.28 -12.14
C LEU A 180 -13.15 -2.47 -11.90
N ILE A 181 -13.64 -3.55 -11.29
CA ILE A 181 -12.89 -4.80 -11.08
C ILE A 181 -13.16 -5.77 -12.23
N GLN A 182 -12.12 -6.47 -12.69
CA GLN A 182 -12.24 -7.49 -13.72
C GLN A 182 -13.06 -8.69 -13.21
N PRO A 183 -14.06 -9.15 -13.98
CA PRO A 183 -14.86 -10.31 -13.62
C PRO A 183 -14.01 -11.56 -13.34
N GLY A 184 -14.31 -12.26 -12.25
CA GLY A 184 -13.61 -13.47 -11.82
C GLY A 184 -12.36 -13.22 -10.95
N THR A 185 -11.99 -11.96 -10.73
CA THR A 185 -10.86 -11.58 -9.85
C THR A 185 -11.30 -11.10 -8.48
N GLU A 186 -12.61 -10.98 -8.24
CA GLU A 186 -13.19 -10.46 -7.01
C GLU A 186 -12.77 -11.29 -5.79
N SER A 187 -12.57 -10.62 -4.66
CA SER A 187 -12.33 -11.25 -3.38
C SER A 187 -13.58 -11.20 -2.52
N GLN A 188 -13.92 -12.32 -1.88
CA GLN A 188 -15.08 -12.42 -0.99
C GLN A 188 -15.03 -11.39 0.15
N LYS A 189 -13.82 -10.95 0.54
CA LYS A 189 -13.59 -9.90 1.53
C LYS A 189 -14.33 -8.60 1.23
N TYR A 190 -14.51 -8.25 -0.05
CA TYR A 190 -15.13 -6.98 -0.46
C TYR A 190 -16.58 -7.15 -0.96
N ILE A 191 -17.00 -8.38 -1.23
CA ILE A 191 -18.35 -8.68 -1.74
C ILE A 191 -19.39 -8.64 -0.61
N ARG A 192 -18.99 -8.99 0.62
CA ARG A 192 -19.83 -8.83 1.81
C ARG A 192 -19.31 -7.63 2.59
N PRO A 193 -20.11 -6.55 2.78
CA PRO A 193 -19.73 -5.49 3.69
C PRO A 193 -19.43 -6.06 5.07
N ILE A 194 -18.54 -5.39 5.81
CA ILE A 194 -18.34 -5.59 7.25
C ILE A 194 -19.72 -5.76 7.87
N SER A 195 -20.00 -6.98 8.37
CA SER A 195 -21.30 -7.35 8.90
C SER A 195 -21.71 -6.34 9.96
N LEU A 196 -22.87 -5.70 9.76
CA LEU A 196 -23.65 -5.13 10.85
C LEU A 196 -24.07 -6.26 11.81
#